data_AF-X1JBZ5-F1
#
_entry.id   AF-X1JBZ5-F1
#
_cell.length_a   1.000
_cell.length_b   1.000
_cell.length_c   1.000
_cell.angle_alpha   90.00
_cell.angle_beta   90.00
_cell.angle_gamma   90.00
#
_symmetry.space_group_name_H-M   'P 1'
#
loop_
_entity.id
_entity.type
_entity.pdbx_description
1 polymer ?
#
loop_
_entity_poly.entity_id
_entity_poly.type
_entity_poly.pdbx_seq_one_letter_code
_entity_poly.pdbx_strand_id
1 'polypeptide(L)'
;MAGSYNIWLWQVSVTYSGLQVLWNILTKAWLSILSLILLTSTTKMTSLLKGLEQLRMPRVMVMILSFMYRYIFVIVDEVMRMKQARDSRNFGGKRLWQLRTIGNMIGTLFIRSYERSERVYVAMLARGFDGQTRTPAHLSFRQTDAYFGIGFGLILILTSTVSLWY
;
A
#
# COMPACT_ATOMS: atom_id res chain seq x y z
N MET A 1 9.79 -40.60 -7.09
CA MET A 1 9.58 -40.20 -5.68
C MET A 1 10.95 -39.88 -5.09
N ALA A 2 11.16 -38.67 -4.57
CA ALA A 2 12.47 -38.25 -4.03
C ALA A 2 12.68 -38.70 -2.57
N GLY A 3 11.63 -39.16 -1.90
CA GLY A 3 11.67 -39.78 -0.58
C GLY A 3 10.30 -39.68 0.08
N SER A 4 9.84 -40.76 0.73
CA SER A 4 8.62 -40.77 1.54
C SER A 4 9.01 -40.95 2.99
N TYR A 5 8.73 -39.95 3.83
CA TYR A 5 8.94 -40.03 5.27
C TYR A 5 7.58 -40.23 5.95
N ASN A 6 7.45 -41.35 6.65
CA ASN A 6 6.23 -41.71 7.33
C ASN A 6 6.33 -41.22 8.79
N ILE A 7 5.62 -40.15 9.12
CA ILE A 7 5.66 -39.54 10.44
C ILE A 7 4.38 -39.97 11.18
N TRP A 8 4.48 -41.10 11.91
CA TRP A 8 3.50 -41.72 12.82
C TRP A 8 2.08 -42.01 12.27
N LEU A 9 1.40 -41.06 11.62
CA LEU A 9 0.11 -41.19 10.93
C LEU A 9 0.06 -40.53 9.54
N TRP A 10 1.08 -39.74 9.15
CA TRP A 10 1.08 -38.96 7.90
C TRP A 10 2.20 -39.40 6.96
N GLN A 11 1.84 -39.74 5.72
CA GLN A 11 2.81 -40.04 4.66
C GLN A 11 3.20 -38.76 3.92
N VAL A 12 4.34 -38.18 4.28
CA VAL A 12 4.90 -37.03 3.57
C VAL A 12 5.79 -37.54 2.44
N SER A 13 5.27 -37.49 1.21
CA SER A 13 6.01 -37.89 0.01
C SER A 13 6.58 -36.66 -0.71
N VAL A 14 7.90 -36.53 -0.70
CA VAL A 14 8.60 -35.50 -1.47
C VAL A 14 8.67 -35.96 -2.92
N THR A 15 7.96 -35.24 -3.79
CA THR A 15 7.97 -35.50 -5.24
C THR A 15 8.85 -34.46 -5.93
N TYR A 16 9.63 -34.86 -6.94
CA TYR A 16 10.49 -33.97 -7.71
C TYR A 16 9.70 -32.79 -8.33
N SER A 17 8.47 -33.05 -8.78
CA SER A 17 7.55 -32.01 -9.25
C SER A 17 7.18 -31.01 -8.15
N GLY A 18 6.99 -31.47 -6.91
CA GLY A 18 6.74 -30.60 -5.75
C GLY A 18 7.91 -29.69 -5.42
N LEU A 19 9.16 -30.17 -5.58
CA LEU A 19 10.36 -29.35 -5.36
C LEU A 19 10.52 -28.27 -6.43
N GLN A 20 10.19 -28.58 -7.70
CA GLN A 20 10.17 -27.59 -8.79
C GLN A 20 9.12 -26.50 -8.56
N VAL A 21 7.91 -26.88 -8.13
CA VAL A 21 6.84 -25.94 -7.79
C VAL A 21 7.25 -25.04 -6.63
N LEU A 22 7.85 -25.62 -5.57
CA LEU A 22 8.35 -24.86 -4.42
C LEU A 22 9.38 -23.82 -4.85
N TRP A 23 10.35 -24.20 -5.69
CA TRP A 23 11.37 -23.29 -6.19
C TRP A 23 10.78 -22.13 -7.01
N ASN A 24 9.80 -22.42 -7.87
CA ASN A 24 9.13 -21.42 -8.68
C ASN A 24 8.32 -20.42 -7.84
N ILE A 25 7.60 -20.91 -6.83
CA ILE A 25 6.85 -20.05 -5.89
C ILE A 25 7.82 -19.17 -5.09
N LEU A 26 8.91 -19.74 -4.59
CA LEU A 26 9.89 -19.02 -3.78
C LEU A 26 10.55 -17.89 -4.58
N THR A 27 11.01 -18.18 -5.79
CA THR A 27 11.63 -17.18 -6.69
C THR A 27 10.64 -16.09 -7.07
N LYS A 28 9.39 -16.43 -7.43
CA LYS A 28 8.34 -15.45 -7.74
C LYS A 28 8.03 -14.54 -6.54
N ALA A 29 7.91 -15.11 -5.35
CA ALA A 29 7.65 -14.34 -4.14
C ALA A 29 8.80 -13.36 -3.85
N TRP A 30 10.04 -13.83 -3.93
CA TRP A 30 11.24 -13.00 -3.76
C TRP A 30 11.29 -11.84 -4.75
N LEU A 31 11.10 -12.12 -6.05
CA LEU A 31 11.10 -11.09 -7.10
C LEU A 31 9.97 -10.06 -6.90
N SER A 32 8.78 -10.51 -6.49
CA SER A 32 7.65 -9.62 -6.19
C SER A 32 7.96 -8.68 -5.03
N ILE A 33 8.55 -9.19 -3.95
CA ILE A 33 8.91 -8.39 -2.77
C ILE A 33 9.99 -7.37 -3.12
N LEU A 34 11.04 -7.79 -3.84
CA LEU A 34 12.11 -6.88 -4.28
C LEU A 34 11.57 -5.78 -5.19
N SER A 35 10.68 -6.11 -6.12
CA SER A 35 10.04 -5.13 -7.01
C SER A 35 9.20 -4.12 -6.23
N LEU A 36 8.43 -4.57 -5.23
CA LEU A 36 7.64 -3.70 -4.37
C LEU A 36 8.50 -2.75 -3.54
N ILE A 37 9.61 -3.25 -2.97
CA ILE A 37 10.55 -2.46 -2.18
C ILE A 37 11.20 -1.39 -3.07
N LEU A 38 11.69 -1.77 -4.25
CA LEU A 38 12.28 -0.84 -5.21
C LEU A 38 11.29 0.26 -5.60
N LEU A 39 10.05 -0.10 -5.94
CA LEU A 39 9.00 0.87 -6.31
C LEU A 39 8.72 1.85 -5.17
N THR A 40 8.53 1.33 -3.96
CA THR A 40 8.19 2.13 -2.77
C THR A 40 9.34 3.04 -2.36
N SER A 41 10.60 2.61 -2.54
CA SER A 41 11.79 3.37 -2.17
C SER A 41 12.15 4.45 -3.19
N THR A 42 11.97 4.19 -4.48
CA THR A 42 12.40 5.09 -5.56
C THR A 42 11.33 6.10 -5.97
N THR A 43 10.05 5.75 -5.82
CA THR A 43 8.94 6.55 -6.36
C THR A 43 8.13 7.22 -5.25
N LYS A 44 8.00 8.55 -5.32
CA LYS A 44 7.13 9.31 -4.41
C LYS A 44 5.66 8.99 -4.70
N MET A 45 4.85 8.91 -3.65
CA MET A 45 3.41 8.65 -3.78
C MET A 45 2.69 9.66 -4.69
N THR A 46 3.11 10.93 -4.66
CA THR A 46 2.57 11.98 -5.54
C THR A 46 2.80 11.68 -7.03
N SER A 47 3.92 11.03 -7.38
CA SER A 47 4.20 10.60 -8.75
C SER A 47 3.35 9.41 -9.16
N LEU A 48 3.10 8.46 -8.24
CA LEU A 48 2.19 7.32 -8.49
C LEU A 48 0.76 7.78 -8.77
N LEU A 49 0.23 8.71 -7.98
CA LEU A 49 -1.12 9.26 -8.17
C LEU A 49 -1.27 9.97 -9.53
N LYS A 50 -0.22 10.62 -10.01
CA LYS A 50 -0.20 11.23 -11.35
C LYS A 50 -0.10 10.19 -12.46
N GLY A 51 0.64 9.09 -12.23
CA GLY A 51 0.62 7.94 -13.13
C GLY A 51 -0.79 7.38 -13.29
N LEU A 52 -1.56 7.29 -12.20
CA LEU A 52 -2.98 6.89 -12.25
C LEU A 52 -3.85 7.89 -13.02
N GLU A 53 -3.58 9.19 -12.90
CA GLU A 53 -4.27 10.23 -13.68
C GLU A 53 -3.99 10.07 -15.19
N GLN A 54 -2.75 9.78 -15.59
CA GLN A 54 -2.39 9.50 -16.99
C GLN A 54 -3.01 8.22 -17.52
N LEU A 55 -3.24 7.23 -16.65
CA LEU A 55 -3.94 5.98 -16.97
C LEU A 55 -5.47 6.17 -17.12
N ARG A 56 -5.95 7.41 -17.24
CA ARG A 56 -7.36 7.82 -17.38
C ARG A 56 -8.25 7.49 -16.18
N MET A 57 -7.69 7.39 -14.97
CA MET A 57 -8.52 7.29 -13.76
C MET A 57 -9.33 8.59 -13.57
N PRO A 58 -10.62 8.51 -13.16
CA PRO A 58 -11.42 9.71 -12.92
C PRO A 58 -10.75 10.65 -11.93
N ARG A 59 -10.71 11.96 -12.25
CA ARG A 59 -10.01 12.98 -11.46
C ARG A 59 -10.47 13.04 -10.00
N VAL A 60 -11.76 12.81 -9.75
CA VAL A 60 -12.34 12.73 -8.41
C VAL A 60 -11.68 11.63 -7.57
N MET A 61 -11.38 10.49 -8.19
CA MET A 61 -10.74 9.37 -7.51
C MET A 61 -9.29 9.71 -7.14
N VAL A 62 -8.53 10.31 -8.07
CA VAL A 62 -7.15 10.77 -7.81
C VAL A 62 -7.13 11.79 -6.67
N MET A 63 -8.10 12.70 -6.64
CA MET A 63 -8.25 13.69 -5.59
C MET A 63 -8.50 13.06 -4.22
N ILE A 64 -9.46 12.12 -4.13
CA ILE A 64 -9.76 11.40 -2.89
C ILE A 64 -8.51 10.67 -2.39
N LEU A 65 -7.78 9.98 -3.27
CA LEU A 65 -6.53 9.31 -2.96
C LEU A 65 -5.44 10.29 -2.46
N SER A 66 -5.33 11.46 -3.09
CA SER A 66 -4.39 12.50 -2.67
C SER A 66 -4.70 13.03 -1.27
N PHE A 67 -5.98 13.25 -0.96
CA PHE A 67 -6.40 13.64 0.38
C PHE A 67 -6.14 12.52 1.38
N MET A 68 -6.53 11.29 1.07
CA MET A 68 -6.29 10.14 1.93
C MET A 68 -4.81 10.01 2.31
N TYR A 69 -3.90 10.11 1.35
CA TYR A 69 -2.46 10.08 1.61
C TYR A 69 -1.98 11.28 2.45
N ARG A 70 -2.50 12.48 2.23
CA ARG A 70 -2.12 13.65 3.06
C ARG A 70 -2.65 13.53 4.49
N TYR A 71 -3.87 13.03 4.65
CA TYR A 71 -4.56 12.95 5.94
C TYR A 71 -4.14 11.74 6.77
N ILE A 72 -3.60 10.67 6.18
CA ILE A 72 -3.15 9.51 6.96
C ILE A 72 -2.09 9.91 7.99
N PHE A 73 -1.12 10.74 7.61
CA PHE A 73 -0.08 11.23 8.53
C PHE A 73 -0.67 12.08 9.65
N VAL A 74 -1.60 12.98 9.30
CA VAL A 74 -2.30 13.83 10.27
C VAL A 74 -3.09 13.02 11.29
N ILE A 75 -3.83 12.01 10.82
CA ILE A 75 -4.66 11.15 11.65
C ILE A 75 -3.76 10.28 12.54
N VAL A 76 -2.66 9.73 12.00
CA VAL A 76 -1.69 8.97 12.78
C VAL A 76 -1.10 9.82 13.91
N ASP A 77 -0.70 11.06 13.64
CA ASP A 77 -0.18 11.96 14.66
C ASP A 77 -1.22 12.25 15.75
N GLU A 78 -2.49 12.41 15.36
CA GLU A 78 -3.58 12.61 16.31
C GLU A 78 -3.85 11.37 17.17
N VAL A 79 -3.85 10.18 16.56
CA VAL A 79 -3.95 8.91 17.28
C VAL A 79 -2.78 8.75 18.25
N MET A 80 -1.55 9.09 17.84
CA MET A 80 -0.37 9.01 18.71
C MET A 80 -0.48 9.95 19.91
N ARG A 81 -0.95 11.19 19.71
CA ARG A 81 -1.21 12.14 20.81
C ARG A 81 -2.29 11.63 21.76
N MET A 82 -3.39 11.09 21.23
CA MET A 82 -4.46 10.53 22.04
C MET A 82 -4.02 9.28 22.80
N LYS A 83 -3.20 8.43 22.17
CA LYS A 83 -2.57 7.27 22.80
C LYS A 83 -1.68 7.72 23.95
N GLN A 84 -0.80 8.69 23.74
CA GLN A 84 0.07 9.22 24.79
C GLN A 84 -0.73 9.79 25.97
N ALA A 85 -1.76 10.59 25.69
CA ALA A 85 -2.65 11.11 26.74
C ALA A 85 -3.39 10.01 27.51
N ARG A 86 -3.79 8.94 26.82
CA ARG A 86 -4.37 7.75 27.46
C ARG A 86 -3.35 7.04 28.33
N ASP A 87 -2.14 6.79 27.84
CA ASP A 87 -1.08 6.08 28.55
C ASP A 87 -0.65 6.86 29.80
N SER A 88 -0.64 8.20 29.76
CA SER A 88 -0.40 9.06 30.93
C SER A 88 -1.53 9.02 31.97
N ARG A 89 -2.79 8.80 31.55
CA ARG A 89 -3.95 8.79 32.46
C ARG A 89 -4.28 7.41 33.02
N ASN A 90 -3.91 6.34 32.32
CA ASN A 90 -4.43 5.01 32.59
C ASN A 90 -3.32 3.95 32.66
N PHE A 91 -2.80 3.75 33.86
CA PHE A 91 -1.90 2.64 34.21
C PHE A 91 -2.75 1.41 34.61
N GLY A 92 -3.00 0.48 33.67
CA GLY A 92 -3.39 -0.90 34.05
C GLY A 92 -4.86 -1.21 34.39
N GLY A 93 -5.85 -0.61 33.72
CA GLY A 93 -7.25 -1.05 33.84
C GLY A 93 -7.58 -2.40 33.16
N LYS A 94 -8.65 -3.10 33.60
CA LYS A 94 -9.14 -4.36 32.99
C LYS A 94 -9.35 -4.22 31.48
N ARG A 95 -9.16 -5.30 30.71
CA ARG A 95 -9.27 -5.33 29.23
C ARG A 95 -10.58 -4.73 28.69
N LEU A 96 -11.70 -4.90 29.40
CA LEU A 96 -13.00 -4.31 29.03
C LEU A 96 -12.99 -2.76 29.04
N TRP A 97 -12.36 -2.17 30.06
CA TRP A 97 -12.23 -0.71 30.17
C TRP A 97 -11.30 -0.15 29.09
N GLN A 98 -10.25 -0.89 28.76
CA GLN A 98 -9.34 -0.52 27.68
C GLN A 98 -10.05 -0.47 26.33
N LEU A 99 -10.90 -1.46 26.03
CA LEU A 99 -11.71 -1.49 24.81
C LEU A 99 -12.70 -0.31 24.76
N ARG A 100 -13.36 0.01 25.88
CA ARG A 100 -14.24 1.18 25.97
C ARG A 100 -13.50 2.49 25.69
N THR A 101 -12.30 2.66 26.24
CA THR A 101 -11.47 3.84 25.99
C THR A 101 -11.04 3.94 24.53
N ILE A 102 -10.67 2.81 23.89
CA ILE A 102 -10.37 2.79 22.45
C ILE A 102 -11.59 3.20 21.63
N GLY A 103 -12.78 2.69 21.97
CA GLY A 103 -14.04 3.10 21.32
C GLY A 103 -14.28 4.60 21.41
N ASN A 104 -14.10 5.19 22.60
CA ASN A 104 -14.21 6.63 22.81
C ASN A 104 -13.17 7.43 22.01
N MET A 105 -11.93 6.91 21.91
CA MET A 105 -10.88 7.52 21.10
C MET A 105 -11.27 7.53 19.62
N ILE A 106 -11.77 6.41 19.10
CA ILE A 106 -12.21 6.30 17.70
C ILE A 106 -13.37 7.27 17.43
N GLY A 107 -14.37 7.33 18.31
CA GLY A 107 -15.51 8.24 18.16
C GLY A 107 -15.06 9.71 18.16
N THR A 108 -14.15 10.08 19.06
CA THR A 108 -13.59 11.44 19.11
C THR A 108 -12.79 11.77 17.84
N LEU A 109 -11.96 10.83 17.38
CA LEU A 109 -11.17 10.99 16.17
C LEU A 109 -12.05 11.15 14.92
N PHE A 110 -13.16 10.41 14.85
CA PHE A 110 -14.14 10.52 13.76
C PHE A 110 -14.75 11.92 13.70
N ILE A 111 -15.27 12.42 14.82
CA ILE A 111 -15.87 13.77 14.90
C ILE A 111 -14.85 14.84 14.48
N ARG A 112 -13.63 14.78 15.04
CA ARG A 112 -12.57 15.75 14.72
C ARG A 112 -12.13 15.69 13.26
N SER A 113 -12.05 14.49 12.68
CA SER A 113 -11.70 14.31 11.27
C SER A 113 -12.79 14.87 10.35
N TYR A 114 -14.07 14.67 10.70
CA TYR A 114 -15.22 15.22 9.98
C TYR A 114 -15.26 16.76 10.03
N GLU A 115 -15.13 17.35 11.21
CA GLU A 115 -15.07 18.81 11.35
C GLU A 115 -13.87 19.40 10.59
N ARG A 116 -12.74 18.66 10.56
CA ARG A 116 -11.57 19.07 9.81
C ARG A 116 -11.79 19.01 8.31
N SER A 117 -12.47 17.98 7.78
CA SER A 117 -12.78 17.91 6.36
C SER A 117 -13.69 19.06 5.92
N GLU A 118 -14.69 19.41 6.74
CA GLU A 118 -15.57 20.56 6.50
C GLU A 118 -14.78 21.87 6.45
N ARG A 119 -13.94 22.14 7.46
CA ARG A 119 -13.09 23.35 7.46
C ARG A 119 -12.19 23.44 6.24
N VAL A 120 -11.66 22.30 5.79
CA VAL A 120 -10.77 22.26 4.62
C VAL A 120 -11.57 22.46 3.33
N TYR A 121 -12.75 21.88 3.22
CA TYR A 121 -13.64 22.06 2.08
C TYR A 121 -14.07 23.54 1.92
N VAL A 122 -14.49 24.18 3.01
CA VAL A 122 -14.82 25.61 3.01
C VAL A 122 -13.60 26.46 2.61
N ALA A 123 -12.41 26.12 3.11
CA ALA A 123 -11.17 26.80 2.73
C ALA A 123 -10.73 26.54 1.27
N MET A 124 -11.22 25.47 0.64
CA MET A 124 -11.03 25.22 -0.80
C MET A 124 -11.97 26.08 -1.61
N LEU A 125 -13.26 26.11 -1.25
CA LEU A 125 -14.26 26.97 -1.89
C LEU A 125 -13.83 28.45 -1.87
N ALA A 126 -13.34 28.94 -0.71
CA ALA A 126 -12.83 30.30 -0.57
C ALA A 126 -11.62 30.63 -1.48
N ARG A 127 -10.85 29.61 -1.89
CA ARG A 127 -9.72 29.75 -2.82
C ARG A 127 -10.10 29.55 -4.29
N GLY A 128 -11.40 29.44 -4.61
CA GLY A 128 -11.89 29.24 -5.97
C GLY A 128 -11.79 27.78 -6.45
N PHE A 129 -12.03 26.82 -5.56
CA PHE A 129 -12.04 25.41 -5.93
C PHE A 129 -13.14 25.09 -6.95
N ASP A 130 -12.74 24.62 -8.13
CA ASP A 130 -13.57 24.29 -9.29
C ASP A 130 -13.85 22.78 -9.39
N GLY A 131 -13.73 22.04 -8.29
CA GLY A 131 -13.84 20.59 -8.27
C GLY A 131 -12.56 19.87 -8.72
N GLN A 132 -11.45 20.58 -8.91
CA GLN A 132 -10.18 20.00 -9.36
C GLN A 132 -9.00 20.44 -8.47
N THR A 133 -8.21 19.46 -8.02
CA THR A 133 -6.96 19.72 -7.29
C THR A 133 -5.80 19.79 -8.28
N ARG A 134 -5.37 21.00 -8.61
CA ARG A 134 -4.19 21.23 -9.48
C ARG A 134 -2.91 20.91 -8.71
N THR A 135 -2.27 19.79 -9.03
CA THR A 135 -0.98 19.41 -8.42
C THR A 135 0.17 19.75 -9.39
N PRO A 136 1.10 20.66 -9.08
CA PRO A 136 2.07 21.22 -10.02
C PRO A 136 3.32 20.33 -10.28
N ALA A 137 3.18 18.99 -10.26
CA ALA A 137 4.29 18.11 -10.63
C ALA A 137 4.18 17.68 -12.11
N HIS A 138 5.11 18.10 -12.94
CA HIS A 138 5.23 17.61 -14.30
C HIS A 138 5.91 16.24 -14.28
N LEU A 139 5.25 15.18 -14.75
CA LEU A 139 5.94 13.94 -15.08
C LEU A 139 6.64 14.16 -16.42
N SER A 140 7.95 14.28 -16.40
CA SER A 140 8.77 14.21 -17.61
C SER A 140 9.12 12.75 -17.87
N PHE A 141 8.70 12.22 -19.02
CA PHE A 141 9.13 10.90 -19.50
C PHE A 141 10.64 10.96 -19.73
N ARG A 142 11.42 10.32 -18.88
CA ARG A 142 12.89 10.36 -18.98
C ARG A 142 13.34 9.18 -19.82
N GLN A 143 14.42 9.34 -20.59
CA GLN A 143 14.95 8.27 -21.44
C GLN A 143 15.30 7.00 -20.65
N THR A 144 15.62 7.13 -19.35
CA THR A 144 15.79 6.01 -18.42
C THR A 144 14.53 5.16 -18.25
N ASP A 145 13.33 5.75 -18.33
CA ASP A 145 12.06 5.01 -18.20
C ASP A 145 11.79 4.15 -19.45
N ALA A 146 12.24 4.63 -20.63
CA ALA A 146 12.16 3.88 -21.88
C ALA A 146 13.11 2.68 -21.89
N TYR A 147 14.37 2.86 -21.48
CA TYR A 147 15.32 1.75 -21.36
C TYR A 147 14.88 0.71 -20.32
N PHE A 148 14.33 1.16 -19.19
CA PHE A 148 13.78 0.27 -18.17
C PHE A 148 12.56 -0.50 -18.67
N GLY A 149 11.65 0.17 -19.40
CA GLY A 149 10.47 -0.46 -20.01
C GLY A 149 10.84 -1.51 -21.07
N ILE A 150 11.83 -1.23 -21.91
CA ILE A 150 12.33 -2.18 -22.93
C ILE A 150 13.00 -3.39 -22.26
N GLY A 151 13.86 -3.16 -21.26
CA GLY A 151 14.53 -4.24 -20.53
C GLY A 151 13.54 -5.14 -19.78
N PHE A 152 12.53 -4.55 -19.14
CA PHE A 152 11.48 -5.30 -18.42
C PHE A 152 10.58 -6.10 -19.38
N GLY A 153 10.22 -5.52 -20.52
CA GLY A 153 9.46 -6.20 -21.56
C GLY A 153 10.19 -7.42 -22.12
N LEU A 154 11.50 -7.31 -22.37
CA LEU A 154 12.32 -8.42 -22.83
C LEU A 154 12.39 -9.57 -21.81
N ILE A 155 12.52 -9.25 -20.52
CA ILE A 155 12.53 -10.25 -19.44
C ILE A 155 11.18 -10.98 -19.32
N LEU A 156 10.07 -10.26 -19.45
CA LEU A 156 8.73 -10.87 -19.43
C LEU A 156 8.48 -11.78 -20.64
N ILE A 157 8.95 -11.39 -21.83
CA ILE A 157 8.85 -12.23 -23.02
C ILE A 157 9.70 -13.49 -22.86
N LEU A 158 10.93 -13.37 -22.36
CA LEU A 158 11.79 -14.52 -22.10
C LEU A 158 11.14 -15.51 -21.12
N THR A 159 10.60 -15.02 -20.01
CA THR A 159 9.94 -15.87 -19.00
C THR A 159 8.64 -16.50 -19.51
N SER A 160 7.85 -15.78 -20.30
CA SER A 160 6.64 -16.31 -20.96
C SER A 160 6.95 -17.41 -21.96
N THR A 161 8.04 -17.28 -22.74
CA THR A 161 8.44 -18.32 -23.71
C THR A 161 8.95 -19.57 -23.00
N VAL A 162 9.67 -19.43 -21.89
CA VAL A 162 10.13 -20.57 -21.07
C VAL A 162 8.96 -21.32 -20.43
N SER A 163 7.90 -20.63 -20.01
CA SER A 163 6.69 -21.27 -19.46
C SER A 163 5.78 -21.91 -20.50
N LEU A 164 5.91 -21.55 -21.78
CA LEU A 164 5.12 -22.11 -22.89
C LEU A 164 5.75 -23.39 -23.47
N TRP A 165 7.02 -23.62 -23.17
CA TRP A 165 7.82 -24.75 -23.63
C TRP A 165 7.98 -25.87 -22.58
N TYR A 166 7.42 -25.70 -21.37
CA TYR A 166 7.42 -26.65 -20.25
C TYR A 166 5.99 -26.99 -19.84
#